data_AF-A0A7X7L7D2-F1
#
_entry.id   AF-A0A7X7L7D2-F1
#
_cell.length_a   1.000
_cell.length_b   1.000
_cell.length_c   1.000
_cell.angle_alpha   90.00
_cell.angle_beta   90.00
_cell.angle_gamma   90.00
#
_symmetry.space_group_name_H-M   'P 1'
#
loop_
_entity.id
_entity.type
_entity.pdbx_description
1 polymer ?
#
loop_
_entity_poly.entity_id
_entity_poly.type
_entity_poly.pdbx_seq_one_letter_code
_entity_poly.pdbx_strand_id
1 'polypeptide(L)'
;CATAATIVSGAMAERTKFSSYCIYSVIISMIVYPISGHWIWGGGWLSQLGFHDFAGSTAVHMVGGISALIGAKIIGPRIGKYDKDGKPKAIPGHNLTFAALGVFILWFCWFGFNGASTYGVTGQEGILSLIFVTTNMAPAAAAVTCLIITWKKYKKPDVSMTFNGALAGLVAITAGTDTVSPMAALIIGVISGFVVVYGCEFLEKKAKIDDPVGAIAVHGFNGALGTVMVGIFSFNEGIVGAFKGNTSFADAFRFLSIQVLGVAAVALWVIITMTALFLIIKKTVGLRVSKEEEIGGLDFSEHNLATAYSGFLLNNELDIDKLNVIEYHPSETTPAQMKHVSGKAVNDKLQPKMTLVSIILKKPKFEALKYALNKIGVTGMTVTEVMGCGMQNGHTETYRGAPLDITLVPKLKVDVVISAVPVEKVIEAAKTVLNTGALGDGKIFISDIEDVVKIRTGERGFDALQDKYCQ
;
A
#
# COMPACT_ATOMS: atom_id res chain seq x y z
N CYS A 1 18.59 -8.98 10.85
CA CYS A 1 19.28 -8.03 9.95
C CYS A 1 18.38 -7.55 8.80
N ALA A 2 17.99 -8.41 7.84
CA ALA A 2 17.18 -8.01 6.69
C ALA A 2 15.91 -7.21 7.04
N THR A 3 15.17 -7.64 8.08
CA THR A 3 14.01 -6.91 8.60
C THR A 3 14.31 -5.47 8.99
N ALA A 4 15.46 -5.20 9.65
CA ALA A 4 15.84 -3.86 10.06
C ALA A 4 16.09 -2.95 8.84
N ALA A 5 16.72 -3.49 7.80
CA ALA A 5 16.95 -2.77 6.54
C ALA A 5 15.63 -2.49 5.81
N THR A 6 14.77 -3.51 5.63
CA THR A 6 13.54 -3.37 4.83
C THR A 6 12.50 -2.45 5.47
N ILE A 7 12.52 -2.22 6.79
CA ILE A 7 11.66 -1.20 7.44
C ILE A 7 11.86 0.19 6.83
N VAL A 8 13.10 0.53 6.48
CA VAL A 8 13.47 1.84 5.93
C VAL A 8 12.85 2.05 4.55
N SER A 9 12.73 0.98 3.75
CA SER A 9 12.16 1.02 2.39
C SER A 9 10.76 1.62 2.38
N GLY A 10 9.90 1.19 3.31
CA GLY A 10 8.50 1.61 3.35
C GLY A 10 8.33 3.10 3.69
N ALA A 11 9.13 3.61 4.65
CA ALA A 11 9.10 5.04 5.00
C ALA A 11 9.67 5.92 3.88
N MET A 12 10.51 5.35 3.02
CA MET A 12 11.25 6.04 1.95
C MET A 12 10.70 5.76 0.53
N ALA A 13 9.63 4.97 0.41
CA ALA A 13 9.03 4.57 -0.87
C ALA A 13 8.56 5.75 -1.74
N GLU A 14 8.38 5.49 -3.04
CA GLU A 14 7.88 6.41 -4.09
C GLU A 14 8.79 7.57 -4.51
N ARG A 15 9.86 7.88 -3.76
CA ARG A 15 10.77 9.00 -4.14
C ARG A 15 12.26 8.75 -3.92
N THR A 16 12.64 7.57 -3.43
CA THR A 16 14.04 7.21 -3.18
C THR A 16 14.63 6.52 -4.40
N LYS A 17 15.84 6.90 -4.80
CA LYS A 17 16.59 6.21 -5.86
C LYS A 17 16.90 4.76 -5.47
N PHE A 18 16.76 3.81 -6.38
CA PHE A 18 17.01 2.39 -6.08
C PHE A 18 18.47 2.12 -5.73
N SER A 19 19.41 2.76 -6.43
CA SER A 19 20.85 2.64 -6.12
C SER A 19 21.18 3.09 -4.69
N SER A 20 20.61 4.21 -4.25
CA SER A 20 20.74 4.70 -2.87
C SER A 20 20.11 3.76 -1.86
N TYR A 21 18.99 3.12 -2.21
CA TYR A 21 18.38 2.06 -1.42
C TYR A 21 19.34 0.87 -1.22
N CYS A 22 20.01 0.41 -2.28
CA CYS A 22 20.99 -0.67 -2.19
C CYS A 22 22.20 -0.29 -1.32
N ILE A 23 22.75 0.92 -1.51
CA ILE A 23 23.93 1.38 -0.77
C ILE A 23 23.65 1.43 0.74
N TYR A 24 22.56 2.07 1.18
CA TYR A 24 22.30 2.11 2.63
C TYR A 24 21.99 0.71 3.17
N SER A 25 21.31 -0.15 2.40
CA SER A 25 20.97 -1.52 2.82
C SER A 25 22.22 -2.35 3.11
N VAL A 26 23.29 -2.18 2.32
CA VAL A 26 24.59 -2.81 2.59
C VAL A 26 25.19 -2.26 3.89
N ILE A 27 25.23 -0.94 4.07
CA ILE A 27 25.87 -0.31 5.23
C ILE A 27 25.13 -0.61 6.54
N ILE A 28 23.79 -0.53 6.57
CA ILE A 28 23.02 -0.89 7.76
C ILE A 28 23.24 -2.35 8.12
N SER A 29 23.36 -3.24 7.12
CA SER A 29 23.52 -4.68 7.33
C SER A 29 24.93 -5.07 7.77
N MET A 30 25.96 -4.35 7.33
CA MET A 30 27.36 -4.66 7.65
C MET A 30 27.88 -3.95 8.91
N ILE A 31 27.36 -2.75 9.20
CA ILE A 31 27.96 -1.87 10.23
C ILE A 31 26.94 -1.55 11.31
N VAL A 32 25.84 -0.87 10.96
CA VAL A 32 24.95 -0.26 11.96
C VAL A 32 24.24 -1.32 12.80
N TYR A 33 23.56 -2.27 12.15
CA TYR A 33 22.82 -3.32 12.82
C TYR A 33 23.72 -4.32 13.56
N PRO A 34 24.82 -4.86 12.98
CA PRO A 34 25.67 -5.81 13.68
C PRO A 34 26.34 -5.23 14.94
N ILE A 35 26.73 -3.95 14.92
CA ILE A 35 27.36 -3.32 16.10
C ILE A 35 26.35 -3.22 17.25
N SER A 36 25.15 -2.67 17.01
CA SER A 36 24.12 -2.64 18.05
C SER A 36 23.65 -4.03 18.45
N GLY A 37 23.58 -4.97 17.51
CA GLY A 37 23.26 -6.38 17.77
C GLY A 37 24.30 -7.04 18.66
N HIS A 38 25.60 -6.74 18.47
CA HIS A 38 26.65 -7.23 19.34
C HIS A 38 26.52 -6.69 20.77
N TRP A 39 26.15 -5.41 20.94
CA TRP A 39 25.90 -4.83 22.26
C TRP A 39 24.82 -5.60 23.03
N ILE A 40 23.76 -6.00 22.35
CA ILE A 40 22.54 -6.59 22.94
C ILE A 40 22.63 -8.12 23.06
N TRP A 41 23.04 -8.81 21.99
CA TRP A 41 22.98 -10.27 21.88
C TRP A 41 24.34 -10.95 21.75
N GLY A 42 25.38 -10.21 21.33
CA GLY A 42 26.71 -10.76 21.09
C GLY A 42 27.63 -10.78 22.32
N GLY A 43 27.08 -10.61 23.53
CA GLY A 43 27.86 -10.51 24.77
C GLY A 43 28.52 -9.15 25.00
N GLY A 44 28.12 -8.12 24.25
CA GLY A 44 28.61 -6.75 24.44
C GLY A 44 28.08 -6.07 25.70
N TRP A 45 28.39 -4.79 25.86
CA TRP A 45 28.19 -4.07 27.12
C TRP A 45 26.73 -3.98 27.61
N LEU A 46 25.75 -3.85 26.71
CA LEU A 46 24.33 -3.83 27.11
C LEU A 46 23.89 -5.20 27.64
N SER A 47 24.28 -6.27 26.96
CA SER A 47 24.06 -7.64 27.40
C SER A 47 24.64 -7.88 28.80
N GLN A 48 25.89 -7.43 29.04
CA GLN A 48 26.57 -7.56 30.34
C GLN A 48 25.90 -6.75 31.46
N LEU A 49 25.25 -5.64 31.14
CA LEU A 49 24.48 -4.86 32.11
C LEU A 49 23.13 -5.50 32.45
N GLY A 50 22.69 -6.53 31.72
CA GLY A 50 21.39 -7.16 31.88
C GLY A 50 20.28 -6.51 31.05
N PHE A 51 20.62 -5.87 29.93
CA PHE A 51 19.61 -5.34 29.01
C PHE A 51 18.85 -6.50 28.33
N HIS A 52 17.53 -6.50 28.49
CA HIS A 52 16.67 -7.56 27.96
C HIS A 52 15.92 -7.09 26.70
N ASP A 53 16.26 -7.66 25.55
CA ASP A 53 15.51 -7.50 24.30
C ASP A 53 15.47 -8.86 23.60
N PHE A 54 14.48 -9.67 23.92
CA PHE A 54 14.45 -11.10 23.58
C PHE A 54 14.59 -11.36 22.08
N ALA A 55 13.69 -10.82 21.26
CA ALA A 55 13.68 -11.04 19.81
C ALA A 55 13.96 -9.76 18.98
N GLY A 56 14.06 -8.58 19.61
CA GLY A 56 14.55 -7.37 18.93
C GLY A 56 13.55 -6.23 18.74
N SER A 57 12.76 -5.85 19.75
CA SER A 57 12.02 -4.57 19.67
C SER A 57 12.98 -3.39 19.50
N THR A 58 14.12 -3.39 20.19
CA THR A 58 15.16 -2.38 20.02
C THR A 58 16.12 -2.78 18.90
N ALA A 59 16.70 -3.99 18.98
CA ALA A 59 17.77 -4.44 18.11
C ALA A 59 17.39 -4.48 16.63
N VAL A 60 16.12 -4.76 16.31
CA VAL A 60 15.62 -4.85 14.92
C VAL A 60 14.69 -3.70 14.61
N HIS A 61 13.60 -3.57 15.37
CA HIS A 61 12.52 -2.66 14.99
C HIS A 61 12.87 -1.20 15.27
N MET A 62 13.39 -0.87 16.44
CA MET A 62 13.79 0.51 16.71
C MET A 62 14.97 0.95 15.83
N VAL A 63 15.96 0.07 15.59
CA VAL A 63 17.05 0.34 14.64
C VAL A 63 16.51 0.66 13.25
N GLY A 64 15.62 -0.18 12.70
CA GLY A 64 14.98 0.08 11.41
C GLY A 64 14.09 1.34 11.41
N GLY A 65 13.32 1.55 12.48
CA GLY A 65 12.37 2.66 12.59
C GLY A 65 13.04 4.02 12.78
N ILE A 66 14.15 4.10 13.51
CA ILE A 66 14.95 5.33 13.62
C ILE A 66 15.69 5.58 12.30
N SER A 67 16.23 4.54 11.66
CA SER A 67 16.81 4.65 10.32
C SER A 67 15.78 5.21 9.32
N ALA A 68 14.55 4.70 9.36
CA ALA A 68 13.41 5.17 8.57
C ALA A 68 13.08 6.64 8.87
N LEU A 69 13.07 7.05 10.14
CA LEU A 69 12.82 8.42 10.56
C LEU A 69 13.85 9.40 9.98
N ILE A 70 15.13 9.06 10.12
CA ILE A 70 16.22 9.90 9.61
C ILE A 70 16.18 9.96 8.08
N GLY A 71 16.00 8.81 7.42
CA GLY A 71 15.89 8.73 5.97
C GLY A 71 14.73 9.55 5.41
N ALA A 72 13.52 9.37 5.96
CA ALA A 72 12.33 10.12 5.58
C ALA A 72 12.47 11.63 5.81
N LYS A 73 13.13 12.04 6.91
CA LYS A 73 13.40 13.45 7.20
C LYS A 73 14.39 14.07 6.21
N ILE A 74 15.47 13.37 5.85
CA ILE A 74 16.52 13.90 4.97
C ILE A 74 16.08 13.94 3.50
N ILE A 75 15.32 12.94 3.04
CA ILE A 75 14.79 12.90 1.66
C ILE A 75 13.61 13.87 1.47
N GLY A 76 12.88 14.18 2.55
CA GLY A 76 11.72 15.06 2.54
C GLY A 76 10.44 14.36 2.07
N PRO A 77 9.30 15.09 2.15
CA PRO A 77 7.99 14.53 1.85
C PRO A 77 7.78 14.29 0.36
N ARG A 78 6.87 13.39 -0.02
CA ARG A 78 6.43 13.21 -1.42
C ARG A 78 5.80 14.49 -1.96
N ILE A 79 5.91 14.69 -3.27
CA ILE A 79 5.29 15.82 -3.95
C ILE A 79 3.78 15.77 -3.74
N GLY A 80 3.18 16.89 -3.36
CA GLY A 80 1.75 16.99 -3.10
C GLY A 80 1.29 16.47 -1.72
N LYS A 81 2.20 15.90 -0.91
CA LYS A 81 1.85 15.41 0.44
C LYS A 81 1.36 16.51 1.36
N TYR A 82 1.89 17.72 1.22
CA TYR A 82 1.49 18.89 2.00
C TYR A 82 1.01 20.00 1.06
N ASP A 83 -0.06 20.69 1.43
CA ASP A 83 -0.53 21.87 0.70
C ASP A 83 0.33 23.12 1.02
N LYS A 84 -0.04 24.26 0.42
CA LYS A 84 0.68 25.54 0.60
C LYS A 84 0.64 26.05 2.05
N ASP A 85 -0.37 25.65 2.82
CA ASP A 85 -0.52 25.98 4.25
C ASP A 85 0.19 24.93 5.14
N GLY A 86 0.87 23.95 4.53
CA GLY A 86 1.52 22.84 5.19
C GLY A 86 0.55 21.79 5.74
N LYS A 87 -0.74 21.81 5.41
CA LYS A 87 -1.69 20.78 5.86
C LYS A 87 -1.47 19.48 5.07
N PRO A 88 -1.53 18.32 5.74
CA PRO A 88 -1.33 17.05 5.06
C PRO A 88 -2.49 16.73 4.12
N LYS A 89 -2.15 16.26 2.93
CA LYS A 89 -3.06 15.61 1.98
C LYS A 89 -2.88 14.08 2.07
N ALA A 90 -4.00 13.37 1.95
CA ALA A 90 -3.99 11.92 1.90
C ALA A 90 -3.40 11.46 0.55
N ILE A 91 -2.45 10.52 0.61
CA ILE A 91 -2.02 9.72 -0.53
C ILE A 91 -2.40 8.29 -0.16
N PRO A 92 -3.54 7.77 -0.66
CA PRO A 92 -4.06 6.48 -0.25
C PRO A 92 -3.19 5.33 -0.78
N GLY A 93 -3.10 4.25 -0.01
CA GLY A 93 -2.46 3.02 -0.49
C GLY A 93 -3.23 2.43 -1.68
N HIS A 94 -2.50 1.95 -2.68
CA HIS A 94 -3.06 1.46 -3.94
C HIS A 94 -3.89 0.17 -3.79
N ASN A 95 -3.60 -0.67 -2.78
CA ASN A 95 -4.32 -1.93 -2.57
C ASN A 95 -4.36 -2.39 -1.10
N LEU A 96 -5.52 -2.23 -0.46
CA LEU A 96 -5.71 -2.64 0.94
C LEU A 96 -5.78 -4.15 1.13
N THR A 97 -6.16 -4.92 0.11
CA THR A 97 -6.20 -6.39 0.18
C THR A 97 -4.80 -6.97 0.23
N PHE A 98 -3.87 -6.47 -0.58
CA PHE A 98 -2.45 -6.85 -0.49
C PHE A 98 -1.82 -6.40 0.83
N ALA A 99 -2.18 -5.21 1.35
CA ALA A 99 -1.76 -4.79 2.68
C ALA A 99 -2.24 -5.76 3.77
N ALA A 100 -3.51 -6.19 3.71
CA ALA A 100 -4.07 -7.19 4.63
C ALA A 100 -3.32 -8.52 4.55
N LEU A 101 -3.09 -9.04 3.34
CA LEU A 101 -2.31 -10.25 3.11
C LEU A 101 -0.91 -10.14 3.72
N GLY A 102 -0.23 -9.01 3.51
CA GLY A 102 1.07 -8.72 4.11
C GLY A 102 1.04 -8.77 5.64
N VAL A 103 0.02 -8.19 6.28
CA VAL A 103 -0.14 -8.24 7.74
C VAL A 103 -0.34 -9.67 8.23
N PHE A 104 -1.17 -10.48 7.56
CA PHE A 104 -1.37 -11.87 7.94
C PHE A 104 -0.09 -12.71 7.79
N ILE A 105 0.67 -12.53 6.71
CA ILE A 105 1.96 -13.17 6.52
C ILE A 105 2.92 -12.76 7.63
N LEU A 106 3.04 -11.46 7.90
CA LEU A 106 3.93 -10.94 8.95
C LEU A 106 3.55 -11.47 10.32
N TRP A 107 2.26 -11.48 10.69
CA TRP A 107 1.79 -12.01 11.95
C TRP A 107 2.09 -13.50 12.07
N PHE A 108 1.76 -14.30 11.06
CA PHE A 108 2.08 -15.73 11.05
C PHE A 108 3.59 -15.98 11.20
N CYS A 109 4.41 -15.29 10.42
CA CYS A 109 5.87 -15.42 10.49
C CYS A 109 6.45 -14.88 11.80
N TRP A 110 5.74 -14.01 12.53
CA TRP A 110 6.19 -13.50 13.82
C TRP A 110 6.21 -14.56 14.92
N PHE A 111 5.37 -15.60 14.82
CA PHE A 111 5.50 -16.77 15.68
C PHE A 111 6.86 -17.44 15.48
N GLY A 112 7.32 -17.55 14.23
CA GLY A 112 8.68 -18.01 13.92
C GLY A 112 9.75 -17.04 14.42
N PHE A 113 9.56 -15.74 14.22
CA PHE A 113 10.49 -14.69 14.65
C PHE A 113 10.75 -14.72 16.17
N ASN A 114 9.67 -14.72 16.96
CA ASN A 114 9.77 -14.76 18.42
C ASN A 114 10.10 -16.17 18.91
N GLY A 115 9.42 -17.20 18.41
CA GLY A 115 9.61 -18.58 18.86
C GLY A 115 11.02 -19.11 18.60
N ALA A 116 11.61 -18.83 17.44
CA ALA A 116 12.97 -19.28 17.13
C ALA A 116 14.05 -18.54 17.92
N SER A 117 13.71 -17.42 18.58
CA SER A 117 14.64 -16.68 19.44
C SER A 117 14.95 -17.40 20.76
N THR A 118 14.29 -18.53 21.05
CA THR A 118 14.67 -19.44 22.15
C THR A 118 15.93 -20.27 21.85
N TYR A 119 16.35 -20.33 20.58
CA TYR A 119 17.46 -21.17 20.08
C TYR A 119 17.29 -22.69 20.29
N GLY A 120 16.10 -23.14 20.70
CA GLY A 120 15.81 -24.55 20.95
C GLY A 120 14.45 -24.77 21.60
N VAL A 121 13.94 -26.00 21.51
CA VAL A 121 12.64 -26.40 22.09
C VAL A 121 12.82 -27.29 23.31
N THR A 122 13.77 -28.23 23.25
CA THR A 122 13.99 -29.23 24.30
C THR A 122 14.30 -28.56 25.64
N GLY A 123 13.42 -28.75 26.63
CA GLY A 123 13.55 -28.15 27.97
C GLY A 123 13.08 -26.70 28.07
N GLN A 124 12.52 -26.12 27.00
CA GLN A 124 11.97 -24.76 26.95
C GLN A 124 10.49 -24.73 26.52
N GLU A 125 9.78 -25.85 26.58
CA GLU A 125 8.42 -26.01 26.06
C GLU A 125 7.44 -25.03 26.73
N GLY A 126 7.62 -24.77 28.03
CA GLY A 126 6.82 -23.82 28.79
C GLY A 126 7.04 -22.36 28.37
N ILE A 127 8.30 -21.97 28.14
CA ILE A 127 8.66 -20.62 27.68
C ILE A 127 8.17 -20.41 26.25
N LEU A 128 8.35 -21.41 25.37
CA LEU A 128 7.87 -21.33 23.99
C LEU A 128 6.35 -21.16 23.91
N SER A 129 5.61 -21.86 24.78
CA SER A 129 4.16 -21.71 24.89
C SER A 129 3.77 -20.28 25.31
N LEU A 130 4.47 -19.72 26.30
CA LEU A 130 4.27 -18.33 26.72
C LEU A 130 4.55 -17.34 25.58
N ILE A 131 5.64 -17.56 24.84
CA ILE A 131 6.05 -16.73 23.71
C ILE A 131 4.95 -16.69 22.66
N PHE A 132 4.41 -17.84 22.26
CA PHE A 132 3.34 -17.89 21.26
C PHE A 132 2.05 -17.22 21.74
N VAL A 133 1.67 -17.42 23.00
CA VAL A 133 0.46 -16.79 23.57
C VAL A 133 0.62 -15.27 23.60
N THR A 134 1.74 -14.75 24.10
CA THR A 134 1.98 -13.31 24.19
C THR A 134 2.13 -12.67 22.80
N THR A 135 2.80 -13.35 21.87
CA THR A 135 2.93 -12.94 20.46
C THR A 135 1.59 -12.81 19.76
N ASN A 136 0.58 -13.59 20.15
CA ASN A 136 -0.78 -13.47 19.60
C ASN A 136 -1.64 -12.42 20.32
N MET A 137 -1.50 -12.30 21.64
CA MET A 137 -2.38 -11.44 22.44
C MET A 137 -2.10 -9.95 22.25
N ALA A 138 -0.83 -9.54 22.21
CA ALA A 138 -0.46 -8.14 22.03
C ALA A 138 -0.97 -7.53 20.71
N PRO A 139 -0.74 -8.11 19.52
CA PRO A 139 -1.27 -7.57 18.27
C PRO A 139 -2.79 -7.60 18.17
N ALA A 140 -3.45 -8.61 18.73
CA ALA A 140 -4.92 -8.63 18.79
C ALA A 140 -5.47 -7.44 19.59
N ALA A 141 -4.90 -7.18 20.78
CA ALA A 141 -5.28 -6.03 21.60
C ALA A 141 -4.95 -4.69 20.91
N ALA A 142 -3.79 -4.59 20.26
CA ALA A 142 -3.38 -3.38 19.54
C ALA A 142 -4.29 -3.08 18.35
N ALA A 143 -4.64 -4.10 17.54
CA ALA A 143 -5.55 -3.95 16.41
C ALA A 143 -6.94 -3.48 16.86
N VAL A 144 -7.52 -4.13 17.89
CA VAL A 144 -8.81 -3.73 18.46
C VAL A 144 -8.75 -2.30 19.02
N THR A 145 -7.66 -1.95 19.70
CA THR A 145 -7.46 -0.60 20.23
C THR A 145 -7.41 0.45 19.11
N CYS A 146 -6.62 0.22 18.06
CA CYS A 146 -6.59 1.12 16.89
C CYS A 146 -7.96 1.23 16.21
N LEU A 147 -8.68 0.11 16.06
CA LEU A 147 -10.02 0.11 15.49
C LEU A 147 -10.98 0.98 16.31
N ILE A 148 -10.98 0.84 17.64
CA ILE A 148 -11.83 1.63 18.54
C ILE A 148 -11.45 3.11 18.48
N ILE A 149 -10.15 3.44 18.54
CA ILE A 149 -9.68 4.83 18.51
C ILE A 149 -10.07 5.50 17.19
N THR A 150 -9.80 4.84 16.07
CA THR A 150 -10.10 5.38 14.73
C THR A 150 -11.60 5.50 14.51
N TRP A 151 -12.41 4.53 14.96
CA TRP A 151 -13.86 4.60 14.88
C TRP A 151 -14.42 5.79 15.68
N LYS A 152 -13.95 6.00 16.90
CA LYS A 152 -14.41 7.14 17.72
C LYS A 152 -13.99 8.49 17.12
N LYS A 153 -12.75 8.58 16.63
CA LYS A 153 -12.14 9.82 16.14
C LYS A 153 -12.62 10.21 14.75
N TYR A 154 -12.68 9.25 13.83
CA TYR A 154 -13.02 9.45 12.42
C TYR A 154 -14.47 9.09 12.10
N LYS A 155 -15.25 8.65 13.10
CA LYS A 155 -16.65 8.19 12.98
C LYS A 155 -16.85 6.94 12.09
N LYS A 156 -15.75 6.40 11.55
CA LYS A 156 -15.68 5.17 10.77
C LYS A 156 -14.40 4.41 11.13
N PRO A 157 -14.40 3.07 11.09
CA PRO A 157 -13.19 2.29 11.31
C PRO A 157 -12.16 2.54 10.19
N ASP A 158 -10.90 2.74 10.56
CA ASP A 158 -9.80 2.86 9.60
C ASP A 158 -9.05 1.52 9.50
N VAL A 159 -9.26 0.84 8.38
CA VAL A 159 -8.70 -0.49 8.11
C VAL A 159 -7.16 -0.44 8.04
N SER A 160 -6.61 0.56 7.35
CA SER A 160 -5.17 0.69 7.16
C SER A 160 -4.44 0.99 8.46
N MET A 161 -5.02 1.81 9.32
CA MET A 161 -4.48 2.07 10.65
C MET A 161 -4.63 0.87 11.59
N THR A 162 -5.70 0.08 11.44
CA THR A 162 -5.89 -1.17 12.20
C THR A 162 -4.79 -2.20 11.85
N PHE A 163 -4.39 -2.29 10.58
CA PHE A 163 -3.23 -3.07 10.14
C PHE A 163 -1.94 -2.64 10.83
N ASN A 164 -1.67 -1.33 10.87
CA ASN A 164 -0.53 -0.79 11.62
C ASN A 164 -0.64 -1.07 13.12
N GLY A 165 -1.85 -1.09 13.68
CA GLY A 165 -2.14 -1.52 15.05
C GLY A 165 -1.65 -2.93 15.33
N ALA A 166 -2.04 -3.90 14.49
CA ALA A 166 -1.59 -5.28 14.64
C ALA A 166 -0.06 -5.37 14.59
N LEU A 167 0.58 -4.75 13.59
CA LEU A 167 2.04 -4.76 13.45
C LEU A 167 2.75 -4.07 14.63
N ALA A 168 2.21 -2.96 15.14
CA ALA A 168 2.76 -2.27 16.30
C ALA A 168 2.69 -3.13 17.58
N GLY A 169 1.62 -3.91 17.75
CA GLY A 169 1.50 -4.85 18.87
C GLY A 169 2.53 -5.97 18.78
N LEU A 170 2.76 -6.52 17.58
CA LEU A 170 3.83 -7.50 17.32
C LEU A 170 5.21 -6.92 17.67
N VAL A 171 5.50 -5.70 17.19
CA VAL A 171 6.77 -5.03 17.50
C VAL A 171 6.95 -4.80 19.00
N ALA A 172 5.93 -4.31 19.70
CA ALA A 172 6.04 -3.96 21.11
C ALA A 172 6.25 -5.17 22.02
N ILE A 173 5.66 -6.34 21.69
CA ILE A 173 5.83 -7.55 22.53
C ILE A 173 7.16 -8.27 22.29
N THR A 174 7.83 -8.01 21.17
CA THR A 174 9.02 -8.72 20.70
C THR A 174 10.16 -8.75 21.74
N ALA A 175 10.37 -7.67 22.51
CA ALA A 175 11.41 -7.62 23.54
C ALA A 175 11.09 -8.45 24.79
N GLY A 176 9.80 -8.68 25.10
CA GLY A 176 9.37 -9.21 26.39
C GLY A 176 8.55 -10.49 26.33
N THR A 177 8.36 -11.07 25.15
CA THR A 177 7.47 -12.23 24.91
C THR A 177 7.80 -13.45 25.77
N ASP A 178 9.03 -13.57 26.25
CA ASP A 178 9.55 -14.63 27.12
C ASP A 178 9.41 -14.31 28.63
N THR A 179 9.26 -13.04 29.00
CA THR A 179 9.36 -12.55 30.38
C THR A 179 8.12 -11.81 30.87
N VAL A 180 7.07 -11.65 30.05
CA VAL A 180 5.82 -11.00 30.46
C VAL A 180 4.64 -11.96 30.45
N SER A 181 3.64 -11.69 31.30
CA SER A 181 2.43 -12.51 31.36
C SER A 181 1.50 -12.26 30.16
N PRO A 182 0.59 -13.19 29.83
CA PRO A 182 -0.46 -12.98 28.82
C PRO A 182 -1.28 -11.70 29.04
N MET A 183 -1.60 -11.39 30.30
CA MET A 183 -2.32 -10.15 30.65
C MET A 183 -1.46 -8.91 30.42
N ALA A 184 -0.17 -8.95 30.75
CA ALA A 184 0.74 -7.86 30.45
C ALA A 184 0.89 -7.65 28.93
N ALA A 185 0.92 -8.72 28.13
CA ALA A 185 0.96 -8.64 26.68
C ALA A 185 -0.28 -7.92 26.10
N LEU A 186 -1.48 -8.17 26.64
CA LEU A 186 -2.68 -7.41 26.27
C LEU A 186 -2.53 -5.92 26.57
N ILE A 187 -2.04 -5.57 27.77
CA ILE A 187 -1.85 -4.18 28.19
C ILE A 187 -0.82 -3.48 27.29
N ILE A 188 0.31 -4.14 27.00
CA ILE A 188 1.33 -3.65 26.06
C ILE A 188 0.70 -3.43 24.68
N GLY A 189 -0.13 -4.37 24.22
CA GLY A 189 -0.89 -4.24 22.97
C GLY A 189 -1.81 -3.02 22.95
N VAL A 190 -2.59 -2.79 24.02
CA VAL A 190 -3.43 -1.60 24.14
C VAL A 190 -2.58 -0.33 24.04
N ILE A 191 -1.52 -0.20 24.84
CA ILE A 191 -0.66 1.00 24.83
C ILE A 191 -0.03 1.19 23.45
N SER A 192 0.43 0.11 22.83
CA SER A 192 0.99 0.11 21.48
C SER A 192 0.00 0.63 20.43
N GLY A 193 -1.28 0.24 20.52
CA GLY A 193 -2.36 0.74 19.68
C GLY A 193 -2.60 2.25 19.82
N PHE A 194 -2.44 2.82 21.02
CA PHE A 194 -2.45 4.28 21.20
C PHE A 194 -1.22 4.92 20.55
N VAL A 195 -0.03 4.40 20.85
CA VAL A 195 1.25 4.97 20.38
C VAL A 195 1.34 5.00 18.86
N VAL A 196 0.88 3.97 18.16
CA VAL A 196 0.95 3.95 16.69
C VAL A 196 0.02 4.99 16.05
N VAL A 197 -1.21 5.15 16.55
CA VAL A 197 -2.19 6.09 15.98
C VAL A 197 -1.72 7.53 16.18
N TYR A 198 -1.38 7.90 17.42
CA TYR A 198 -0.95 9.26 17.73
C TYR A 198 0.48 9.53 17.25
N GLY A 199 1.33 8.51 17.17
CA GLY A 199 2.66 8.59 16.59
C GLY A 199 2.64 8.91 15.10
N CYS A 200 1.82 8.21 14.31
CA CYS A 200 1.61 8.53 12.90
C CYS A 200 1.07 9.96 12.73
N GLU A 201 0.08 10.34 13.52
CA GLU A 201 -0.49 11.68 13.48
C GLU A 201 0.52 12.77 13.83
N PHE A 202 1.36 12.54 14.84
CA PHE A 202 2.42 13.45 15.22
C PHE A 202 3.43 13.63 14.08
N LEU A 203 3.90 12.54 13.49
CA LEU A 203 4.84 12.57 12.37
C LEU A 203 4.27 13.36 11.19
N GLU A 204 3.05 13.04 10.78
CA GLU A 204 2.42 13.65 9.63
C GLU A 204 2.04 15.12 9.86
N LYS A 205 1.34 15.42 10.98
CA LYS A 205 0.74 16.74 11.21
C LYS A 205 1.69 17.73 11.84
N LYS A 206 2.58 17.28 12.74
CA LYS A 206 3.46 18.14 13.54
C LYS A 206 4.89 18.11 13.06
N ALA A 207 5.51 16.93 12.94
CA ALA A 207 6.89 16.81 12.50
C ALA A 207 7.07 17.05 10.99
N LYS A 208 5.97 17.02 10.22
CA LYS A 208 5.95 17.14 8.75
C LYS A 208 6.83 16.10 8.05
N ILE A 209 6.85 14.88 8.61
CA ILE A 209 7.58 13.74 8.06
C ILE A 209 6.58 12.84 7.36
N ASP A 210 6.81 12.63 6.07
CA ASP A 210 5.99 11.75 5.24
C ASP A 210 6.52 10.32 5.31
N ASP A 211 5.75 9.47 5.98
CA ASP A 211 5.98 8.04 6.12
C ASP A 211 4.79 7.31 5.47
N PRO A 212 4.93 6.84 4.22
CA PRO A 212 3.83 6.25 3.45
C PRO A 212 3.13 5.10 4.17
N VAL A 213 3.89 4.25 4.84
CA VAL A 213 3.37 3.03 5.47
C VAL A 213 3.18 3.17 6.99
N GLY A 214 3.72 4.21 7.61
CA GLY A 214 3.71 4.39 9.08
C GLY A 214 4.78 3.55 9.79
N ALA A 215 5.83 3.16 9.07
CA ALA A 215 6.92 2.32 9.57
C ALA A 215 7.61 2.90 10.80
N ILE A 216 7.77 4.22 10.90
CA ILE A 216 8.44 4.88 12.02
C ILE A 216 7.63 4.69 13.31
N ALA A 217 6.30 4.85 13.26
CA ALA A 217 5.47 4.68 14.43
C ALA A 217 5.33 3.19 14.82
N VAL A 218 5.18 2.31 13.82
CA VAL A 218 5.08 0.85 14.03
C VAL A 218 6.38 0.28 14.59
N HIS A 219 7.55 0.68 14.07
CA HIS A 219 8.82 0.06 14.42
C HIS A 219 9.66 0.91 15.38
N GLY A 220 9.80 2.21 15.11
CA GLY A 220 10.61 3.12 15.91
C GLY A 220 10.00 3.35 17.29
N PHE A 221 8.78 3.90 17.33
CA PHE A 221 8.13 4.24 18.60
C PHE A 221 7.74 3.01 19.40
N ASN A 222 7.11 2.02 18.75
CA ASN A 222 6.70 0.80 19.46
C ASN A 222 7.88 -0.14 19.76
N GLY A 223 8.98 -0.09 19.01
CA GLY A 223 10.20 -0.82 19.34
C GLY A 223 10.87 -0.30 20.62
N ALA A 224 10.97 1.04 20.73
CA ALA A 224 11.43 1.70 21.95
C ALA A 224 10.48 1.42 23.13
N LEU A 225 9.17 1.64 22.92
CA LEU A 225 8.13 1.40 23.93
C LEU A 225 8.20 -0.04 24.45
N GLY A 226 8.19 -1.04 23.56
CA GLY A 226 8.18 -2.45 23.93
C GLY A 226 9.32 -2.81 24.88
N THR A 227 10.53 -2.33 24.56
CA THR A 227 11.73 -2.56 25.37
C THR A 227 11.63 -1.90 26.75
N VAL A 228 11.11 -0.67 26.83
CA VAL A 228 10.87 -0.01 28.13
C VAL A 228 9.79 -0.75 28.92
N MET A 229 8.74 -1.25 28.26
CA MET A 229 7.68 -2.02 28.90
C MET A 229 8.18 -3.34 29.49
N VAL A 230 9.27 -3.94 28.99
CA VAL A 230 9.94 -5.09 29.65
C VAL A 230 10.37 -4.72 31.07
N GLY A 231 10.99 -3.55 31.25
CA GLY A 231 11.43 -3.06 32.56
C GLY A 231 10.29 -2.88 33.57
N ILE A 232 9.06 -2.72 33.07
CA ILE A 232 7.86 -2.59 33.91
C ILE A 232 7.22 -3.95 34.15
N PHE A 233 6.96 -4.71 33.08
CA PHE A 233 6.06 -5.86 33.07
C PHE A 233 6.76 -7.22 33.20
N SER A 234 8.09 -7.28 33.15
CA SER A 234 8.81 -8.53 33.39
C SER A 234 8.38 -9.11 34.75
N PHE A 235 7.99 -10.39 34.76
CA PHE A 235 7.46 -11.02 35.97
C PHE A 235 8.54 -11.30 37.02
N ASN A 236 9.83 -11.35 36.65
CA ASN A 236 10.94 -11.58 37.57
C ASN A 236 11.67 -10.29 37.93
N GLU A 237 12.10 -9.52 36.92
CA GLU A 237 13.02 -8.40 37.11
C GLU A 237 12.35 -7.04 37.02
N GLY A 238 11.13 -6.97 36.46
CA GLY A 238 10.41 -5.72 36.26
C GLY A 238 9.74 -5.20 37.53
N ILE A 239 9.19 -3.99 37.43
CA ILE A 239 8.41 -3.36 38.51
C ILE A 239 7.25 -4.26 38.97
N VAL A 240 6.57 -4.95 38.06
CA VAL A 240 5.53 -5.94 38.37
C VAL A 240 6.09 -7.14 39.14
N GLY A 241 7.33 -7.57 38.83
CA GLY A 241 8.04 -8.59 39.60
C GLY A 241 8.29 -8.16 41.04
N ALA A 242 8.65 -6.89 41.26
CA ALA A 242 8.82 -6.35 42.62
C ALA A 242 7.51 -6.36 43.41
N PHE A 243 6.38 -5.96 42.81
CA PHE A 243 5.06 -6.06 43.44
C PHE A 243 4.65 -7.50 43.79
N LYS A 244 5.20 -8.50 43.09
CA LYS A 244 4.97 -9.92 43.35
C LYS A 244 5.97 -10.55 44.32
N GLY A 245 6.97 -9.79 44.78
CA GLY A 245 8.02 -10.28 45.67
C GLY A 245 9.12 -11.09 44.97
N ASN A 246 9.20 -11.06 43.63
CA ASN A 246 10.22 -11.79 42.86
C ASN A 246 11.57 -11.05 42.79
N THR A 247 11.56 -9.74 43.03
CA THR A 247 12.77 -8.89 43.10
C THR A 247 12.54 -7.71 44.04
N SER A 248 13.59 -6.99 44.43
CA SER A 248 13.43 -5.75 45.20
C SER A 248 12.99 -4.60 44.30
N PHE A 249 12.30 -3.58 44.85
CA PHE A 249 11.99 -2.38 44.06
C PHE A 249 13.26 -1.68 43.55
N ALA A 250 14.34 -1.69 44.33
CA ALA A 250 15.62 -1.10 43.92
C ALA A 250 16.20 -1.80 42.67
N ASP A 251 16.17 -3.14 42.66
CA ASP A 251 16.62 -3.94 41.52
C ASP A 251 15.71 -3.79 40.31
N ALA A 252 14.39 -3.71 40.52
CA ALA A 252 13.44 -3.48 39.44
C ALA A 252 13.60 -2.09 38.80
N PHE A 253 13.85 -1.04 39.59
CA PHE A 253 14.18 0.27 39.06
C PHE A 253 15.52 0.29 38.33
N ARG A 254 16.52 -0.47 38.82
CA ARG A 254 17.79 -0.66 38.12
C ARG A 254 17.57 -1.32 36.77
N PHE A 255 16.81 -2.41 36.73
CA PHE A 255 16.46 -3.12 35.50
C PHE A 255 15.74 -2.21 34.50
N LEU A 256 14.69 -1.50 34.92
CA LEU A 256 14.01 -0.50 34.09
C LEU A 256 14.97 0.57 33.55
N SER A 257 15.89 1.05 34.39
CA SER A 257 16.88 2.05 33.98
C SER A 257 17.84 1.52 32.91
N ILE A 258 18.22 0.23 32.99
CA ILE A 258 19.02 -0.44 31.95
C ILE A 258 18.25 -0.52 30.64
N GLN A 259 16.96 -0.85 30.67
CA GLN A 259 16.11 -0.86 29.47
C GLN A 259 16.06 0.51 28.79
N VAL A 260 15.88 1.58 29.57
CA VAL A 260 15.88 2.96 29.05
C VAL A 260 17.25 3.35 28.50
N LEU A 261 18.33 2.99 29.21
CA LEU A 261 19.71 3.23 28.76
C LEU A 261 20.00 2.55 27.42
N GLY A 262 19.61 1.28 27.27
CA GLY A 262 19.82 0.54 26.02
C GLY A 262 19.05 1.13 24.86
N VAL A 263 17.78 1.48 25.06
CA VAL A 263 16.97 2.21 24.07
C VAL A 263 17.66 3.51 23.66
N ALA A 264 18.09 4.33 24.62
CA ALA A 264 18.73 5.61 24.33
C ALA A 264 20.08 5.46 23.62
N ALA A 265 20.91 4.51 24.05
CA ALA A 265 22.24 4.27 23.47
C ALA A 265 22.15 3.76 22.03
N VAL A 266 21.25 2.80 21.76
CA VAL A 266 21.02 2.29 20.41
C VAL A 266 20.39 3.36 19.54
N ALA A 267 19.43 4.15 20.06
CA ALA A 267 18.85 5.26 19.33
C ALA A 267 19.92 6.29 18.91
N LEU A 268 20.79 6.68 19.84
CA LEU A 268 21.89 7.62 19.56
C LEU A 268 22.85 7.08 18.50
N TRP A 269 23.24 5.81 18.61
CA TRP A 269 24.08 5.14 17.63
C TRP A 269 23.48 5.20 16.22
N VAL A 270 22.20 4.82 16.10
CA VAL A 270 21.50 4.81 14.80
C VAL A 270 21.29 6.22 14.27
N ILE A 271 20.92 7.19 15.13
CA ILE A 271 20.76 8.59 14.71
C ILE A 271 22.05 9.12 14.12
N ILE A 272 23.19 8.94 14.80
CA ILE A 272 24.49 9.46 14.36
C ILE A 272 24.90 8.80 13.03
N THR A 273 24.91 7.47 13.00
CA THR A 273 25.41 6.71 11.84
C THR A 273 24.53 6.88 10.61
N MET A 274 23.21 6.80 10.77
CA MET A 274 22.28 6.94 9.64
C MET A 274 22.18 8.39 9.14
N THR A 275 22.31 9.38 10.03
CA THR A 275 22.37 10.78 9.59
C THR A 275 23.61 11.01 8.74
N ALA A 276 24.78 10.55 9.20
CA ALA A 276 26.02 10.66 8.43
C ALA A 276 25.88 9.95 7.07
N LEU A 277 25.40 8.70 7.06
CA LEU A 277 25.23 7.91 5.84
C LEU A 277 24.29 8.59 4.83
N PHE A 278 23.08 8.97 5.24
CA PHE A 278 22.12 9.57 4.31
C PHE A 278 22.57 10.95 3.80
N LEU A 279 23.30 11.73 4.61
CA LEU A 279 23.90 12.98 4.14
C LEU A 279 25.02 12.74 3.13
N ILE A 280 25.85 11.70 3.33
CA ILE A 280 26.88 11.30 2.36
C ILE A 280 26.23 10.85 1.05
N ILE A 281 25.23 9.96 1.11
CA ILE A 281 24.49 9.50 -0.08
C ILE A 281 23.87 10.70 -0.80
N LYS A 282 23.20 11.60 -0.07
CA LYS A 282 22.58 12.80 -0.63
C LYS A 282 23.57 13.72 -1.36
N LYS A 283 24.81 13.83 -0.87
CA LYS A 283 25.86 14.68 -1.47
C LYS A 283 26.66 14.01 -2.59
N THR A 284 26.59 12.69 -2.74
CA THR A 284 27.40 11.92 -3.69
C THR A 284 26.58 11.40 -4.84
N VAL A 285 25.74 10.37 -4.61
CA VAL A 285 24.92 9.70 -5.63
C VAL A 285 23.50 10.28 -5.74
N GLY A 286 23.06 11.00 -4.71
CA GLY A 286 21.73 11.59 -4.58
C GLY A 286 20.73 10.62 -3.94
N LEU A 287 19.92 11.12 -3.01
CA LEU A 287 18.97 10.28 -2.25
C LEU A 287 17.59 10.19 -2.90
N ARG A 288 17.15 11.27 -3.56
CA ARG A 288 15.83 11.41 -4.17
C ARG A 288 15.93 11.38 -5.69
N VAL A 289 14.95 10.77 -6.35
CA VAL A 289 14.77 10.83 -7.82
C VAL A 289 14.43 12.26 -8.28
N SER A 290 14.44 12.51 -9.58
CA SER A 290 13.99 13.80 -10.14
C SER A 290 12.50 14.04 -9.90
N LYS A 291 12.06 15.29 -10.05
CA LYS A 291 10.64 15.64 -9.90
C LYS A 291 9.78 14.92 -10.95
N GLU A 292 10.30 14.83 -12.16
CA GLU A 292 9.65 14.20 -13.31
C GLU A 292 9.53 12.69 -13.09
N GLU A 293 10.58 12.04 -12.58
CA GLU A 293 10.58 10.61 -12.23
C GLU A 293 9.61 10.30 -11.08
N GLU A 294 9.56 11.14 -10.05
CA GLU A 294 8.63 10.96 -8.93
C GLU A 294 7.16 11.08 -9.35
N ILE A 295 6.84 12.05 -10.20
CA ILE A 295 5.46 12.25 -10.71
C ILE A 295 5.09 11.14 -11.71
N GLY A 296 6.02 10.76 -12.58
CA GLY A 296 5.81 9.72 -13.59
C GLY A 296 5.77 8.29 -13.04
N GLY A 297 6.26 8.09 -11.80
CA GLY A 297 6.38 6.78 -11.18
C GLY A 297 7.74 6.12 -11.46
N LEU A 298 8.22 5.36 -10.46
CA LEU A 298 9.57 4.80 -10.48
C LEU A 298 9.67 3.49 -11.27
N ASP A 299 8.57 2.81 -11.54
CA ASP A 299 8.56 1.51 -12.24
C ASP A 299 9.29 1.59 -13.60
N PHE A 300 9.00 2.63 -14.38
CA PHE A 300 9.63 2.79 -15.69
C PHE A 300 11.06 3.32 -15.58
N SER A 301 11.27 4.38 -14.80
CA SER A 301 12.56 5.09 -14.72
C SER A 301 13.65 4.28 -14.01
N GLU A 302 13.32 3.52 -12.97
CA GLU A 302 14.30 2.76 -12.18
C GLU A 302 14.35 1.27 -12.55
N HIS A 303 13.28 0.72 -13.14
CA HIS A 303 13.18 -0.73 -13.40
C HIS A 303 12.93 -1.09 -14.86
N ASN A 304 12.72 -0.10 -15.74
CA ASN A 304 12.34 -0.33 -17.14
C ASN A 304 11.09 -1.23 -17.26
N LEU A 305 10.16 -1.08 -16.31
CA LEU A 305 8.89 -1.79 -16.26
C LEU A 305 7.76 -0.80 -16.52
N ALA A 306 6.85 -1.12 -17.43
CA ALA A 306 5.68 -0.27 -17.68
C ALA A 306 4.77 -0.16 -16.43
N THR A 307 4.64 -1.26 -15.69
CA THR A 307 3.94 -1.32 -14.40
C THR A 307 4.23 -2.67 -13.75
N ALA A 308 4.39 -2.70 -12.42
CA ALA A 308 4.46 -3.94 -11.65
C ALA A 308 3.09 -4.63 -11.45
N TYR A 309 1.99 -3.98 -11.88
CA TYR A 309 0.61 -4.45 -11.68
C TYR A 309 -0.04 -4.89 -13.00
N SER A 310 -0.81 -5.97 -12.98
CA SER A 310 -1.65 -6.37 -14.10
C SER A 310 -2.90 -5.48 -14.19
N GLY A 311 -2.95 -4.51 -15.12
CA GLY A 311 -4.14 -3.65 -15.33
C GLY A 311 -3.85 -2.28 -15.95
N PHE A 312 -4.93 -1.55 -16.28
CA PHE A 312 -4.94 -0.31 -17.08
C PHE A 312 -3.99 0.78 -16.52
N LEU A 313 -3.10 1.25 -17.38
CA LEU A 313 -2.34 2.49 -17.18
C LEU A 313 -3.32 3.68 -17.20
N LEU A 314 -3.30 4.51 -16.16
CA LEU A 314 -3.47 5.94 -16.38
C LEU A 314 -2.09 6.45 -16.79
N ASN A 315 -1.79 6.37 -18.10
CA ASN A 315 -0.74 7.19 -18.66
C ASN A 315 -1.20 8.64 -18.48
N ASN A 316 -0.87 9.25 -17.35
CA ASN A 316 -0.90 10.70 -17.26
C ASN A 316 0.21 11.18 -18.19
N GLU A 317 -0.21 11.65 -19.37
CA GLU A 317 0.56 12.50 -20.28
C GLU A 317 2.05 12.15 -20.36
N LEU A 318 2.35 11.04 -21.06
CA LEU A 318 3.60 11.00 -21.78
C LEU A 318 3.55 12.15 -22.80
N ASP A 319 4.45 13.11 -22.60
CA ASP A 319 4.78 14.18 -23.53
C ASP A 319 5.04 13.54 -24.90
N ILE A 320 4.01 13.54 -25.76
CA ILE A 320 4.01 12.86 -27.07
C ILE A 320 5.19 13.33 -27.92
N ASP A 321 5.68 14.55 -27.65
CA ASP A 321 6.81 15.20 -28.31
C ASP A 321 8.18 14.56 -28.03
N LYS A 322 8.29 13.62 -27.06
CA LYS A 322 9.55 12.93 -26.72
C LYS A 322 9.62 11.48 -27.17
N LEU A 323 8.55 10.95 -27.76
CA LEU A 323 8.63 9.69 -28.47
C LEU A 323 9.22 9.99 -29.85
N ASN A 324 10.38 9.40 -30.16
CA ASN A 324 10.78 9.21 -31.55
C ASN A 324 9.72 8.29 -32.18
N VAL A 325 8.63 8.88 -32.66
CA VAL A 325 7.65 8.22 -33.49
C VAL A 325 8.42 7.74 -34.71
N ILE A 326 8.70 6.45 -34.76
CA ILE A 326 9.07 5.80 -36.01
C ILE A 326 7.81 5.95 -36.86
N GLU A 327 7.85 6.80 -37.89
CA GLU A 327 6.85 6.78 -38.93
C GLU A 327 6.77 5.34 -39.45
N TYR A 328 5.60 4.72 -39.25
CA TYR A 328 5.33 3.42 -39.82
C TYR A 328 5.26 3.60 -41.34
N HIS A 329 6.38 3.29 -42.01
CA HIS A 329 6.36 2.95 -43.42
C HIS A 329 5.96 1.46 -43.50
N PRO A 330 4.84 1.11 -44.15
CA PRO A 330 4.49 -0.29 -44.35
C PRO A 330 5.65 -0.96 -45.10
N SER A 331 6.26 -1.97 -44.48
CA SER A 331 7.22 -2.82 -45.18
C SER A 331 6.49 -3.56 -46.29
N GLU A 332 7.11 -3.63 -47.47
CA GLU A 332 6.68 -4.45 -48.62
C GLU A 332 6.81 -5.97 -48.35
N THR A 333 6.43 -6.41 -47.17
CA THR A 333 6.26 -7.83 -46.86
C THR A 333 4.84 -8.21 -47.22
N THR A 334 4.73 -8.98 -48.30
CA THR A 334 3.50 -9.53 -48.88
C THR A 334 2.52 -9.96 -47.79
N PRO A 335 1.35 -9.33 -47.64
CA PRO A 335 0.32 -9.80 -46.73
C PRO A 335 -0.05 -11.24 -47.07
N ALA A 336 -0.20 -12.08 -46.05
CA ALA A 336 -0.82 -13.39 -46.23
C ALA A 336 -2.12 -13.22 -47.02
N GLN A 337 -2.25 -13.91 -48.15
CA GLN A 337 -3.40 -13.76 -49.04
C GLN A 337 -4.68 -14.08 -48.26
N MET A 338 -5.41 -13.04 -47.87
CA MET A 338 -6.81 -13.17 -47.50
C MET A 338 -7.53 -13.81 -48.68
N LYS A 339 -8.24 -14.92 -48.45
CA LYS A 339 -9.15 -15.46 -49.46
C LYS A 339 -10.14 -14.36 -49.80
N HIS A 340 -9.96 -13.76 -50.98
CA HIS A 340 -10.92 -12.84 -51.57
C HIS A 340 -12.23 -13.61 -51.78
N VAL A 341 -13.16 -13.47 -50.85
CA VAL A 341 -14.57 -13.69 -51.18
C VAL A 341 -14.92 -12.48 -52.03
N SER A 342 -15.31 -12.70 -53.30
CA SER A 342 -15.75 -11.63 -54.17
C SER A 342 -17.07 -11.06 -53.67
N GLY A 343 -17.00 -10.13 -52.71
CA GLY A 343 -18.12 -9.27 -52.38
C GLY A 343 -18.41 -8.41 -53.60
N LYS A 344 -19.62 -8.52 -54.17
CA LYS A 344 -20.12 -7.60 -55.20
C LYS A 344 -19.84 -6.17 -54.75
N ALA A 345 -19.36 -5.31 -55.66
CA ALA A 345 -19.31 -3.87 -55.43
C ALA A 345 -20.71 -3.38 -55.04
N VAL A 346 -20.90 -3.10 -53.75
CA VAL A 346 -22.18 -2.63 -53.22
C VAL A 346 -22.25 -1.13 -53.48
N ASN A 347 -23.30 -0.73 -54.16
CA ASN A 347 -23.61 0.65 -54.51
C ASN A 347 -23.64 1.52 -53.23
N ASP A 348 -22.78 2.53 -53.14
CA ASP A 348 -22.55 3.40 -51.95
C ASP A 348 -23.80 4.14 -51.46
N LYS A 349 -24.89 4.15 -52.23
CA LYS A 349 -26.12 4.91 -51.93
C LYS A 349 -27.18 4.16 -51.12
N LEU A 350 -26.91 2.94 -50.65
CA LEU A 350 -27.89 2.11 -49.92
C LEU A 350 -27.35 1.36 -48.69
N GLN A 351 -26.13 1.67 -48.22
CA GLN A 351 -25.59 1.09 -46.99
C GLN A 351 -26.38 1.61 -45.77
N PRO A 352 -26.90 0.73 -44.88
CA PRO A 352 -27.58 1.15 -43.66
C PRO A 352 -26.62 1.95 -42.77
N LYS A 353 -27.12 3.06 -42.21
CA LYS A 353 -26.33 3.91 -41.30
C LYS A 353 -25.78 3.07 -40.14
N MET A 354 -24.49 3.22 -39.84
CA MET A 354 -23.86 2.62 -38.67
C MET A 354 -23.69 3.68 -37.58
N THR A 355 -23.97 3.32 -36.35
CA THR A 355 -23.96 4.25 -35.22
C THR A 355 -23.31 3.59 -34.01
N LEU A 356 -22.36 4.29 -33.41
CA LEU A 356 -21.82 3.96 -32.10
C LEU A 356 -22.69 4.62 -31.02
N VAL A 357 -23.18 3.80 -30.11
CA VAL A 357 -23.85 4.22 -28.88
C VAL A 357 -22.93 3.93 -27.70
N SER A 358 -22.35 4.99 -27.13
CA SER A 358 -21.48 4.93 -25.95
C SER A 358 -22.27 5.25 -24.68
N ILE A 359 -22.44 4.26 -23.81
CA ILE A 359 -23.25 4.36 -22.59
C ILE A 359 -22.33 4.37 -21.37
N ILE A 360 -22.28 5.48 -20.65
CA ILE A 360 -21.59 5.57 -19.36
C ILE A 360 -22.61 5.28 -18.25
N LEU A 361 -22.35 4.30 -17.39
CA LEU A 361 -23.27 3.84 -16.34
C LEU A 361 -22.57 3.48 -15.02
N LYS A 362 -23.35 3.30 -13.95
CA LYS A 362 -22.88 2.74 -12.67
C LYS A 362 -22.64 1.22 -12.81
N LYS A 363 -21.52 0.72 -12.26
CA LYS A 363 -21.12 -0.71 -12.32
C LYS A 363 -22.27 -1.71 -12.03
N PRO A 364 -23.08 -1.55 -10.96
CA PRO A 364 -24.13 -2.53 -10.63
C PRO A 364 -25.27 -2.64 -11.65
N LYS A 365 -25.42 -1.66 -12.55
CA LYS A 365 -26.49 -1.63 -13.56
C LYS A 365 -26.12 -2.36 -14.85
N PHE A 366 -24.88 -2.84 -14.98
CA PHE A 366 -24.38 -3.44 -16.20
C PHE A 366 -25.14 -4.69 -16.64
N GLU A 367 -25.40 -5.63 -15.73
CA GLU A 367 -26.11 -6.86 -16.09
C GLU A 367 -27.54 -6.59 -16.58
N ALA A 368 -28.22 -5.61 -15.96
CA ALA A 368 -29.54 -5.18 -16.40
C ALA A 368 -29.51 -4.54 -17.81
N LEU A 369 -28.50 -3.71 -18.08
CA LEU A 369 -28.28 -3.11 -19.41
C LEU A 369 -27.98 -4.18 -20.46
N LYS A 370 -27.03 -5.07 -20.18
CA LYS A 370 -26.64 -6.17 -21.06
C LYS A 370 -27.83 -7.04 -21.44
N TYR A 371 -28.66 -7.40 -20.45
CA TYR A 371 -29.87 -8.20 -20.70
C TYR A 371 -30.88 -7.45 -21.59
N ALA A 372 -31.12 -6.16 -21.34
CA ALA A 372 -32.04 -5.35 -22.12
C ALA A 372 -31.58 -5.17 -23.58
N LEU A 373 -30.27 -4.95 -23.78
CA LEU A 373 -29.67 -4.81 -25.11
C LEU A 373 -29.72 -6.14 -25.90
N ASN A 374 -29.40 -7.27 -25.25
CA ASN A 374 -29.51 -8.59 -25.88
C ASN A 374 -30.95 -8.88 -26.36
N LYS A 375 -31.97 -8.50 -25.57
CA LYS A 375 -33.39 -8.70 -25.94
C LYS A 375 -33.82 -7.95 -27.20
N ILE A 376 -33.17 -6.83 -27.52
CA ILE A 376 -33.46 -6.04 -28.71
C ILE A 376 -32.54 -6.37 -29.89
N GLY A 377 -31.76 -7.46 -29.78
CA GLY A 377 -30.90 -7.96 -30.87
C GLY A 377 -29.50 -7.35 -30.93
N VAL A 378 -29.06 -6.65 -29.88
CA VAL A 378 -27.67 -6.19 -29.77
C VAL A 378 -26.81 -7.30 -29.18
N THR A 379 -25.98 -7.94 -29.99
CA THR A 379 -25.16 -9.09 -29.59
C THR A 379 -23.70 -8.75 -29.31
N GLY A 380 -23.16 -7.70 -29.95
CA GLY A 380 -21.80 -7.21 -29.75
C GLY A 380 -21.75 -5.97 -28.85
N MET A 381 -20.90 -6.00 -27.82
CA MET A 381 -20.61 -4.83 -26.98
C MET A 381 -19.16 -4.85 -26.51
N THR A 382 -18.56 -3.67 -26.41
CA THR A 382 -17.25 -3.48 -25.77
C THR A 382 -17.45 -2.79 -24.44
N VAL A 383 -16.87 -3.33 -23.37
CA VAL A 383 -17.03 -2.79 -22.01
C VAL A 383 -15.68 -2.34 -21.50
N THR A 384 -15.61 -1.08 -21.07
CA THR A 384 -14.39 -0.47 -20.51
C THR A 384 -14.71 0.12 -19.14
N GLU A 385 -13.84 -0.10 -18.15
CA GLU A 385 -13.93 0.63 -16.89
C GLU A 385 -13.45 2.07 -17.10
N VAL A 386 -14.22 3.05 -16.63
CA VAL A 386 -13.87 4.48 -16.78
C VAL A 386 -14.06 5.22 -15.47
N MET A 387 -13.35 6.33 -15.29
CA MET A 387 -13.52 7.24 -14.17
C MET A 387 -14.18 8.52 -14.68
N GLY A 388 -15.17 9.07 -13.96
CA GLY A 388 -15.82 10.30 -14.41
C GLY A 388 -16.53 11.07 -13.29
N CYS A 389 -16.60 12.39 -13.45
CA CYS A 389 -17.40 13.28 -12.63
C CYS A 389 -18.37 14.11 -13.46
N GLY A 390 -19.54 14.40 -12.89
CA GLY A 390 -20.53 15.32 -13.48
C GLY A 390 -20.47 16.70 -12.81
N MET A 391 -21.60 17.42 -12.77
CA MET A 391 -21.75 18.65 -11.98
C MET A 391 -21.64 18.45 -10.45
N GLN A 392 -21.54 17.20 -10.01
CA GLN A 392 -21.20 16.88 -8.64
C GLN A 392 -19.70 17.11 -8.48
N ASN A 393 -19.32 18.26 -7.91
CA ASN A 393 -18.01 18.41 -7.29
C ASN A 393 -17.81 17.17 -6.41
N GLY A 394 -16.69 16.48 -6.59
CA GLY A 394 -16.39 15.21 -5.92
C GLY A 394 -16.74 15.23 -4.43
N HIS A 395 -17.20 14.10 -3.89
CA HIS A 395 -17.38 13.99 -2.44
C HIS A 395 -16.00 14.05 -1.77
N THR A 396 -15.82 14.95 -0.82
CA THR A 396 -14.65 14.92 0.07
C THR A 396 -14.81 13.70 0.99
N GLU A 397 -14.05 12.65 0.73
CA GLU A 397 -13.91 11.53 1.66
C GLU A 397 -12.77 11.82 2.65
N THR A 398 -12.62 11.00 3.69
CA THR A 398 -11.49 11.13 4.63
C THR A 398 -10.69 9.84 4.63
N TYR A 399 -9.37 9.95 4.49
CA TYR A 399 -8.42 8.84 4.59
C TYR A 399 -7.45 9.15 5.74
N ARG A 400 -7.39 8.29 6.76
CA ARG A 400 -6.64 8.53 8.01
C ARG A 400 -6.95 9.90 8.65
N GLY A 401 -8.18 10.39 8.50
CA GLY A 401 -8.61 11.69 9.01
C GLY A 401 -8.13 12.91 8.23
N ALA A 402 -7.42 12.73 7.10
CA ALA A 402 -7.12 13.80 6.15
C ALA A 402 -8.18 13.82 5.01
N PRO A 403 -8.59 15.02 4.53
CA PRO A 403 -9.53 15.12 3.42
C PRO A 403 -8.92 14.55 2.14
N LEU A 404 -9.71 13.76 1.42
CA LEU A 404 -9.41 13.19 0.12
C LEU A 404 -10.43 13.75 -0.88
N ASP A 405 -9.96 14.62 -1.77
CA ASP A 405 -10.79 15.18 -2.84
C ASP A 405 -10.88 14.16 -3.98
N ILE A 406 -11.88 13.29 -3.96
CA ILE A 406 -12.10 12.33 -5.05
C ILE A 406 -12.81 13.05 -6.19
N THR A 407 -12.05 13.54 -7.17
CA THR A 407 -12.63 14.28 -8.30
C THR A 407 -13.26 13.37 -9.34
N LEU A 408 -13.06 12.04 -9.31
CA LEU A 408 -13.59 11.11 -10.31
C LEU A 408 -14.15 9.84 -9.66
N VAL A 409 -15.34 9.39 -10.07
CA VAL A 409 -16.00 8.19 -9.54
C VAL A 409 -15.90 7.04 -10.55
N PRO A 410 -15.65 5.79 -10.12
CA PRO A 410 -15.66 4.63 -11.01
C PRO A 410 -17.01 4.39 -11.69
N LYS A 411 -16.98 4.18 -13.00
CA LYS A 411 -18.12 3.90 -13.88
C LYS A 411 -17.74 2.85 -14.93
N LEU A 412 -18.71 2.40 -15.71
CA LEU A 412 -18.48 1.59 -16.91
C LEU A 412 -18.85 2.41 -18.13
N LYS A 413 -18.09 2.25 -19.21
CA LYS A 413 -18.43 2.67 -20.56
C LYS A 413 -18.75 1.42 -21.36
N VAL A 414 -19.93 1.37 -21.96
CA VAL A 414 -20.38 0.30 -22.85
C VAL A 414 -20.54 0.89 -24.24
N ASP A 415 -19.70 0.45 -25.16
CA ASP A 415 -19.70 0.86 -26.55
C ASP A 415 -20.38 -0.21 -27.40
N VAL A 416 -21.41 0.20 -28.13
CA VAL A 416 -22.18 -0.68 -29.02
C VAL A 416 -22.24 -0.04 -30.40
N VAL A 417 -21.75 -0.75 -31.41
CA VAL A 417 -21.92 -0.34 -32.81
C VAL A 417 -23.12 -1.08 -33.39
N ILE A 418 -24.12 -0.34 -33.85
CA ILE A 418 -25.37 -0.88 -34.39
C ILE A 418 -25.64 -0.37 -35.79
N SER A 419 -26.38 -1.17 -36.57
CA SER A 419 -26.87 -0.78 -37.89
C SER A 419 -28.26 -1.35 -38.19
N ALA A 420 -28.48 -2.64 -37.87
CA ALA A 420 -29.80 -3.28 -38.05
C ALA A 420 -30.82 -2.89 -36.95
N VAL A 421 -30.34 -2.62 -35.74
CA VAL A 421 -31.18 -2.24 -34.59
C VAL A 421 -31.34 -0.72 -34.58
N PRO A 422 -32.57 -0.17 -34.53
CA PRO A 422 -32.77 1.27 -34.42
C PRO A 422 -32.12 1.86 -33.16
N VAL A 423 -31.44 2.99 -33.31
CA VAL A 423 -30.71 3.68 -32.23
C VAL A 423 -31.66 4.05 -31.08
N GLU A 424 -32.87 4.49 -31.40
CA GLU A 424 -33.90 4.87 -30.43
C GLU A 424 -34.28 3.69 -29.53
N LYS A 425 -34.32 2.46 -30.05
CA LYS A 425 -34.60 1.27 -29.24
C LYS A 425 -33.50 0.99 -28.22
N VAL A 426 -32.23 1.22 -28.61
CA VAL A 426 -31.08 1.09 -27.69
C VAL A 426 -31.15 2.15 -26.60
N ILE A 427 -31.46 3.39 -26.96
CA ILE A 427 -31.61 4.51 -26.02
C ILE A 427 -32.74 4.25 -25.02
N GLU A 428 -33.92 3.84 -25.50
CA GLU A 428 -35.07 3.59 -24.63
C GLU A 428 -34.85 2.38 -23.72
N ALA A 429 -34.22 1.31 -24.23
CA ALA A 429 -33.84 0.16 -23.40
C ALA A 429 -32.86 0.58 -22.29
N ALA A 430 -31.83 1.37 -22.63
CA ALA A 430 -30.87 1.88 -21.65
C ALA A 430 -31.53 2.82 -20.63
N LYS A 431 -32.35 3.78 -21.07
CA LYS A 431 -33.09 4.68 -20.17
C LYS A 431 -33.98 3.91 -19.20
N THR A 432 -34.68 2.89 -19.67
CA THR A 432 -35.60 2.09 -18.84
C THR A 432 -34.89 1.38 -17.69
N VAL A 433 -33.70 0.83 -17.92
CA VAL A 433 -32.98 0.04 -16.90
C VAL A 433 -32.01 0.88 -16.04
N LEU A 434 -31.47 1.95 -16.60
CA LEU A 434 -30.47 2.79 -15.95
C LEU A 434 -31.09 3.91 -15.11
N ASN A 435 -32.30 4.38 -15.46
CA ASN A 435 -32.95 5.49 -14.75
C ASN A 435 -33.41 5.06 -13.35
N THR A 436 -32.85 5.71 -12.33
CA THR A 436 -33.25 5.59 -10.93
C THR A 436 -33.84 6.89 -10.39
N GLY A 437 -33.84 7.97 -11.19
CA GLY A 437 -34.20 9.32 -10.76
C GLY A 437 -33.12 10.02 -9.92
N ALA A 438 -32.01 9.35 -9.61
CA ALA A 438 -30.91 9.90 -8.84
C ALA A 438 -29.81 10.50 -9.73
N LEU A 439 -29.05 11.44 -9.18
CA LEU A 439 -27.88 11.97 -9.85
C LEU A 439 -26.85 10.85 -10.12
N GLY A 440 -26.19 10.94 -11.28
CA GLY A 440 -25.08 10.06 -11.67
C GLY A 440 -25.46 8.79 -12.44
N ASP A 441 -26.72 8.62 -12.86
CA ASP A 441 -27.22 7.42 -13.56
C ASP A 441 -26.54 7.14 -14.91
N GLY A 442 -25.99 8.17 -15.56
CA GLY A 442 -25.18 7.98 -16.74
C GLY A 442 -25.31 9.07 -17.79
N LYS A 443 -24.64 8.86 -18.92
CA LYS A 443 -24.81 9.62 -20.17
C LYS A 443 -24.73 8.66 -21.34
N ILE A 444 -25.49 8.94 -22.38
CA ILE A 444 -25.43 8.21 -23.66
C ILE A 444 -24.90 9.20 -24.70
N PHE A 445 -23.85 8.80 -25.42
CA PHE A 445 -23.31 9.53 -26.55
C PHE A 445 -23.58 8.74 -27.82
N ILE A 446 -23.87 9.45 -28.90
CA ILE A 446 -24.22 8.89 -30.20
C ILE A 446 -23.23 9.45 -31.19
N SER A 447 -22.59 8.59 -31.97
CA SER A 447 -21.62 8.99 -32.98
C SER A 447 -21.80 8.16 -34.24
N ASP A 448 -21.63 8.79 -35.39
CA ASP A 448 -21.71 8.11 -36.67
C ASP A 448 -20.42 7.32 -36.91
N ILE A 449 -20.55 6.11 -37.46
CA ILE A 449 -19.41 5.28 -37.82
C ILE A 449 -19.32 5.23 -39.35
N GLU A 450 -18.15 5.59 -39.86
CA GLU A 450 -17.87 5.62 -41.31
C GLU A 450 -17.75 4.20 -41.89
N ASP A 451 -16.95 3.34 -41.25
CA ASP A 451 -16.73 1.96 -41.68
C ASP A 451 -16.48 1.02 -40.47
N VAL A 452 -16.78 -0.25 -40.64
CA VAL A 452 -16.47 -1.34 -39.70
C VAL A 452 -15.84 -2.45 -40.51
N VAL A 453 -14.66 -2.93 -40.10
CA VAL A 453 -13.95 -4.00 -40.84
C VAL A 453 -13.82 -5.24 -39.96
N LYS A 454 -14.39 -6.37 -40.41
CA LYS A 454 -14.25 -7.67 -39.72
C LYS A 454 -12.92 -8.30 -40.12
N ILE A 455 -11.94 -8.27 -39.22
CA ILE A 455 -10.55 -8.70 -39.48
C ILE A 455 -10.47 -10.11 -40.08
N ARG A 456 -11.27 -11.06 -39.58
CA ARG A 456 -11.22 -12.47 -40.01
C ARG A 456 -11.65 -12.69 -41.46
N THR A 457 -12.64 -11.93 -41.94
CA THR A 457 -13.30 -12.19 -43.24
C THR A 457 -13.03 -11.08 -44.25
N GLY A 458 -12.55 -9.91 -43.80
CA GLY A 458 -12.42 -8.72 -44.63
C GLY A 458 -13.75 -8.04 -44.96
N GLU A 459 -14.87 -8.52 -44.42
CA GLU A 459 -16.18 -7.90 -44.58
C GLU A 459 -16.16 -6.48 -44.03
N ARG A 460 -16.90 -5.57 -44.68
CA ARG A 460 -16.96 -4.15 -44.34
C ARG A 460 -18.38 -3.68 -44.07
N GLY A 461 -18.51 -2.51 -43.43
CA GLY A 461 -19.78 -1.85 -43.17
C GLY A 461 -20.80 -2.74 -42.44
N PHE A 462 -22.02 -2.77 -42.95
CA PHE A 462 -23.13 -3.55 -42.35
C PHE A 462 -22.81 -5.04 -42.20
N ASP A 463 -22.19 -5.66 -43.21
CA ASP A 463 -21.89 -7.10 -43.21
C ASP A 463 -20.84 -7.48 -42.15
N ALA A 464 -19.93 -6.54 -41.84
CA ALA A 464 -18.97 -6.71 -40.76
C ALA A 464 -19.63 -6.79 -39.38
N LEU A 465 -20.82 -6.20 -39.20
CA LEU A 465 -21.58 -6.22 -37.95
C LEU A 465 -22.54 -7.41 -37.85
N GLN A 466 -22.78 -8.14 -38.94
CA GLN A 466 -23.64 -9.32 -38.91
C GLN A 466 -22.84 -10.58 -38.54
N ASP A 467 -23.21 -11.21 -37.44
CA ASP A 467 -22.77 -12.57 -37.10
C ASP A 467 -23.62 -13.58 -37.87
N LYS A 468 -23.46 -13.63 -39.19
CA LYS A 468 -23.88 -14.82 -39.93
C LYS A 468 -22.91 -15.94 -39.58
N TYR A 469 -23.29 -16.82 -38.65
CA TYR A 469 -22.67 -18.12 -38.55
C TYR A 469 -22.86 -18.79 -39.92
N CYS A 470 -21.80 -18.89 -40.72
CA CYS A 470 -21.78 -19.84 -41.82
C CYS A 470 -22.01 -21.21 -41.20
N GLN A 471 -23.14 -21.84 -41.54
CA GLN A 471 -23.31 -23.29 -41.39
C GLN A 471 -22.35 -24.01 -42.33
#